data_AF-A0A519W7F1-F1
#
_entry.id   AF-A0A519W7F1-F1
#
_cell.length_a   1.000
_cell.length_b   1.000
_cell.length_c   1.000
_cell.angle_alpha   90.00
_cell.angle_beta   90.00
_cell.angle_gamma   90.00
#
_symmetry.space_group_name_H-M   'P 1'
#
loop_
_entity.id
_entity.type
_entity.pdbx_description
1 polymer ?
#
loop_
_entity_poly.entity_id
_entity_poly.type
_entity_poly.pdbx_seq_one_letter_code
_entity_poly.pdbx_strand_id
1 'polypeptide(L)'
;YNEDWQKAIDYSTLVIGDNVNYDLVSWPTIINNINTRESILELAFNTADQSSHFGSWSSKDYRNQFAPGPVIYADLQNANAGDRKLLIEDNSSQAIRNYFVQKLYWRPTGENPTYILRLAEQYLIRAEAYLKISTPNATLALQDLNAIRIRANATGLNITNPTLLLNAIANERRLEFALEPHRWFDLTRTKKAGEVLGVTNADLWLYPIPFNDLQVDDDLDPNPGYN
;
A
#
# COMPACT_ATOMS: atom_id res chain seq x y z
N TYR A 1 8.99 5.73 9.74
CA TYR A 1 8.14 5.70 10.96
C TYR A 1 8.84 6.40 12.11
N ASN A 2 10.02 5.94 12.55
CA ASN A 2 10.77 6.59 13.65
C ASN A 2 11.52 7.88 13.26
N GLU A 3 11.27 8.42 12.06
CA GLU A 3 11.93 9.61 11.52
C GLU A 3 13.48 9.57 11.44
N ASP A 4 14.08 8.38 11.56
CA ASP A 4 15.51 8.11 11.29
C ASP A 4 15.79 8.12 9.76
N TRP A 5 15.71 9.29 9.13
CA TRP A 5 15.74 9.43 7.67
C TRP A 5 17.03 8.94 7.01
N GLN A 6 18.19 9.15 7.65
CA GLN A 6 19.47 8.67 7.11
C GLN A 6 19.51 7.14 7.07
N LYS A 7 19.09 6.46 8.15
CA LYS A 7 19.01 4.99 8.16
C LYS A 7 18.01 4.46 7.14
N ALA A 8 16.87 5.15 6.97
CA ALA A 8 15.90 4.78 5.94
C ALA A 8 16.54 4.83 4.54
N ILE A 9 17.32 5.88 4.24
CA ILE A 9 18.08 5.98 2.98
C ILE A 9 19.08 4.84 2.86
N ASP A 10 19.89 4.59 3.90
CA ASP A 10 20.95 3.60 3.89
C ASP A 10 20.41 2.19 3.64
N TYR A 11 19.41 1.75 4.43
CA TYR A 11 18.85 0.41 4.31
C TYR A 11 18.04 0.20 3.03
N SER A 12 17.23 1.18 2.62
CA SER A 12 16.55 1.07 1.32
C SER A 12 17.54 1.02 0.16
N THR A 13 18.69 1.71 0.27
CA THR A 13 19.74 1.63 -0.75
C THR A 13 20.39 0.26 -0.84
N LEU A 14 20.60 -0.43 0.29
CA LEU A 14 21.13 -1.79 0.28
C LEU A 14 20.22 -2.75 -0.50
N VAL A 15 18.91 -2.71 -0.24
CA VAL A 15 17.94 -3.60 -0.91
C VAL A 15 17.77 -3.24 -2.38
N ILE A 16 17.66 -1.94 -2.71
CA ILE A 16 17.57 -1.47 -4.10
C ILE A 16 18.83 -1.80 -4.89
N GLY A 17 20.00 -1.77 -4.24
CA GLY A 17 21.29 -2.11 -4.86
C GLY A 17 21.47 -3.60 -5.15
N ASP A 18 20.70 -4.49 -4.53
CA ASP A 18 20.74 -5.93 -4.76
C ASP A 18 19.92 -6.32 -6.00
N ASN A 19 20.41 -5.90 -7.17
CA ASN A 19 19.82 -6.19 -8.47
C ASN A 19 19.98 -7.67 -8.91
N VAL A 20 20.72 -8.47 -8.15
CA VAL A 20 20.87 -9.91 -8.36
C VAL A 20 19.62 -10.62 -7.86
N ASN A 21 19.12 -10.25 -6.69
CA ASN A 21 17.95 -10.90 -6.10
C ASN A 21 16.66 -10.16 -6.43
N TYR A 22 16.67 -8.83 -6.43
CA TYR A 22 15.45 -8.02 -6.55
C TYR A 22 15.38 -7.20 -7.82
N ASP A 23 14.15 -7.01 -8.32
CA ASP A 23 13.87 -6.14 -9.46
C ASP A 23 12.46 -5.58 -9.39
N LEU A 24 12.26 -4.39 -9.96
CA LEU A 24 10.91 -3.84 -10.16
C LEU A 24 10.29 -4.56 -11.36
N VAL A 25 9.23 -5.33 -11.13
CA VAL A 25 8.58 -6.14 -12.17
C VAL A 25 7.26 -5.49 -12.60
N SER A 26 6.74 -5.83 -13.78
CA SER A 26 5.49 -5.25 -14.27
C SER A 26 4.29 -5.65 -13.39
N TRP A 27 3.24 -4.82 -13.35
CA TRP A 27 2.00 -5.15 -12.63
C TRP A 27 1.34 -6.46 -13.06
N PRO A 28 1.29 -6.80 -14.37
CA PRO A 28 0.88 -8.14 -14.79
C PRO A 28 1.72 -9.25 -14.17
N THR A 29 3.01 -9.03 -13.93
CA THR A 29 3.89 -10.03 -13.26
C THR A 29 3.52 -10.17 -11.79
N ILE A 30 3.28 -9.07 -11.07
CA ILE A 30 2.84 -9.08 -9.66
C ILE A 30 1.49 -9.79 -9.48
N ILE A 31 0.54 -9.49 -10.36
CA ILE A 31 -0.84 -10.00 -10.25
C ILE A 31 -0.89 -11.50 -10.56
N ASN A 32 -0.16 -11.96 -11.58
CA ASN A 32 -0.31 -13.33 -12.10
C ASN A 32 0.67 -14.35 -11.53
N ASN A 33 1.72 -13.93 -10.82
CA ASN A 33 2.74 -14.83 -10.28
C ASN A 33 2.82 -14.77 -8.75
N ILE A 34 3.62 -15.65 -8.19
CA ILE A 34 4.03 -15.70 -6.77
C ILE A 34 5.57 -15.66 -6.74
N ASN A 35 6.18 -15.31 -5.61
CA ASN A 35 7.63 -15.22 -5.44
C ASN A 35 8.31 -14.41 -6.56
N THR A 36 7.69 -13.29 -6.94
CA THR A 36 8.29 -12.41 -7.94
C THR A 36 9.56 -11.78 -7.40
N ARG A 37 10.46 -11.34 -8.28
CA ARG A 37 11.68 -10.62 -7.87
C ARG A 37 11.41 -9.28 -7.17
N GLU A 38 10.17 -8.79 -7.18
CA GLU A 38 9.81 -7.60 -6.41
C GLU A 38 9.43 -7.94 -4.97
N SER A 39 9.07 -9.20 -4.68
CA SER A 39 8.69 -9.64 -3.35
C SER A 39 9.92 -9.79 -2.45
N ILE A 40 9.97 -9.03 -1.36
CA ILE A 40 11.00 -9.16 -0.32
C ILE A 40 10.52 -10.17 0.73
N LEU A 41 9.25 -10.07 1.10
CA LEU A 41 8.59 -10.99 2.02
C LEU A 41 7.12 -11.16 1.59
N GLU A 42 6.73 -12.40 1.36
CA GLU A 42 5.34 -12.79 1.11
C GLU A 42 4.96 -14.02 1.94
N LEU A 43 3.69 -14.10 2.31
CA LEU A 43 3.11 -15.34 2.83
C LEU A 43 2.76 -16.24 1.65
N ALA A 44 3.37 -17.42 1.62
CA ALA A 44 3.15 -18.41 0.57
C ALA A 44 1.94 -19.30 0.88
N PHE A 45 1.14 -19.57 -0.14
CA PHE A 45 -0.02 -20.45 -0.09
C PHE A 45 0.03 -21.41 -1.29
N ASN A 46 -0.65 -22.55 -1.18
CA ASN A 46 -0.74 -23.55 -2.25
C ASN A 46 -2.13 -24.20 -2.27
N THR A 47 -2.40 -25.06 -3.26
CA THR A 47 -3.73 -25.70 -3.39
C THR A 47 -4.16 -26.53 -2.17
N ALA A 48 -3.23 -27.03 -1.36
CA ALA A 48 -3.49 -27.78 -0.13
C ALA A 48 -3.57 -26.90 1.13
N ASP A 49 -2.91 -25.74 1.11
CA ASP A 49 -2.92 -24.71 2.17
C ASP A 49 -3.28 -23.35 1.55
N GLN A 50 -4.59 -23.14 1.39
CA GLN A 50 -5.14 -22.01 0.65
C GLN A 50 -5.30 -20.78 1.53
N SER A 51 -5.09 -19.62 0.93
CA SER A 51 -5.38 -18.36 1.61
C SER A 51 -6.89 -18.10 1.66
N SER A 52 -7.42 -17.89 2.86
CA SER A 52 -8.80 -17.41 3.05
C SER A 52 -9.00 -15.95 2.64
N HIS A 53 -7.90 -15.24 2.34
CA HIS A 53 -7.92 -13.81 2.04
C HIS A 53 -8.84 -13.51 0.86
N PHE A 54 -8.77 -14.32 -0.21
CA PHE A 54 -9.64 -14.17 -1.38
C PHE A 54 -11.13 -14.22 -1.03
N GLY A 55 -11.56 -15.21 -0.23
CA GLY A 55 -12.97 -15.39 0.14
C GLY A 55 -13.55 -14.26 1.01
N SER A 56 -12.68 -13.39 1.55
CA SER A 56 -13.07 -12.21 2.33
C SER A 56 -13.31 -10.98 1.45
N TRP A 57 -12.70 -10.90 0.27
CA TRP A 57 -12.88 -9.78 -0.66
C TRP A 57 -14.08 -9.97 -1.59
N SER A 58 -14.51 -8.85 -2.17
CA SER A 58 -15.51 -8.80 -3.22
C SER A 58 -15.07 -9.68 -4.38
N SER A 59 -15.87 -10.70 -4.66
CA SER A 59 -15.61 -11.62 -5.76
C SER A 59 -16.92 -12.23 -6.24
N LYS A 60 -16.93 -12.53 -7.54
CA LYS A 60 -18.03 -13.26 -8.17
C LYS A 60 -18.18 -14.57 -7.39
N ASP A 61 -19.33 -14.72 -6.72
CA ASP A 61 -19.76 -15.92 -5.97
C ASP A 61 -19.35 -16.06 -4.48
N TYR A 62 -18.82 -15.04 -3.80
CA TYR A 62 -18.42 -15.14 -2.37
C TYR A 62 -18.99 -14.07 -1.43
N ARG A 63 -18.61 -14.15 -0.14
CA ARG A 63 -19.18 -13.42 1.01
C ARG A 63 -18.96 -11.90 1.00
N ASN A 64 -18.15 -11.35 0.09
CA ASN A 64 -17.96 -9.91 -0.15
C ASN A 64 -17.82 -9.07 1.14
N GLN A 65 -16.97 -9.49 2.09
CA GLN A 65 -16.81 -8.77 3.38
C GLN A 65 -16.10 -7.44 3.21
N PHE A 66 -15.16 -7.36 2.27
CA PHE A 66 -14.44 -6.14 1.90
C PHE A 66 -14.55 -5.91 0.39
N ALA A 67 -14.70 -4.66 -0.04
CA ALA A 67 -14.70 -4.31 -1.46
C ALA A 67 -13.92 -3.01 -1.67
N PRO A 68 -13.23 -2.85 -2.82
CA PRO A 68 -12.71 -1.55 -3.20
C PRO A 68 -13.86 -0.53 -3.30
N GLY A 69 -13.63 0.68 -2.80
CA GLY A 69 -14.59 1.78 -2.90
C GLY A 69 -14.52 2.54 -4.24
N PRO A 70 -15.54 3.33 -4.58
CA PRO A 70 -15.57 4.11 -5.83
C PRO A 70 -14.43 5.13 -5.94
N VAL A 71 -13.93 5.67 -4.82
CA VAL A 71 -12.82 6.64 -4.83
C VAL A 71 -11.52 5.97 -5.29
N ILE A 72 -11.14 4.83 -4.71
CA ILE A 72 -9.90 4.14 -5.11
C ILE A 72 -10.01 3.56 -6.52
N TYR A 73 -11.20 3.11 -6.93
CA TYR A 73 -11.44 2.73 -8.32
C TYR A 73 -11.18 3.91 -9.25
N ALA A 74 -11.80 5.08 -9.02
CA ALA A 74 -11.58 6.27 -9.85
C ALA A 74 -10.11 6.70 -9.89
N ASP A 75 -9.40 6.63 -8.75
CA ASP A 75 -7.97 6.92 -8.66
C ASP A 75 -7.15 5.99 -9.56
N LEU A 76 -7.46 4.69 -9.56
CA LEU A 76 -6.77 3.67 -10.35
C LEU A 76 -7.14 3.70 -11.85
N GLN A 77 -8.33 4.16 -12.20
CA GLN A 77 -8.72 4.35 -13.61
C GLN A 77 -8.13 5.63 -14.23
N ASN A 78 -7.57 6.53 -13.42
CA ASN A 78 -6.89 7.72 -13.91
C ASN A 78 -5.61 7.36 -14.68
N ALA A 79 -5.29 8.11 -15.73
CA ALA A 79 -4.05 7.93 -16.51
C ALA A 79 -2.77 7.93 -15.65
N ASN A 80 -2.78 8.64 -14.51
CA ASN A 80 -1.67 8.70 -13.58
C ASN A 80 -1.37 7.38 -12.83
N ALA A 81 -2.31 6.44 -12.81
CA ALA A 81 -2.14 5.14 -12.17
C ALA A 81 -1.43 4.11 -13.08
N GLY A 82 -1.47 4.33 -14.40
CA GLY A 82 -0.89 3.42 -15.39
C GLY A 82 -1.53 2.03 -15.33
N ASP A 83 -0.70 0.98 -15.26
CA ASP A 83 -1.13 -0.41 -15.19
C ASP A 83 -1.74 -0.80 -13.83
N ARG A 84 -1.70 0.06 -12.82
CA ARG A 84 -2.35 -0.21 -11.52
C ARG A 84 -3.87 -0.29 -11.62
N LYS A 85 -4.46 0.23 -12.70
CA LYS A 85 -5.87 -0.04 -13.07
C LYS A 85 -6.20 -1.54 -13.11
N LEU A 86 -5.21 -2.40 -13.36
CA LEU A 86 -5.38 -3.86 -13.39
C LEU A 86 -5.68 -4.46 -12.01
N LEU A 87 -5.48 -3.72 -10.92
CA LEU A 87 -5.76 -4.20 -9.56
C LEU A 87 -7.25 -4.34 -9.27
N ILE A 88 -8.11 -3.65 -10.03
CA ILE A 88 -9.55 -3.66 -9.81
C ILE A 88 -10.29 -3.89 -11.13
N GLU A 89 -11.27 -4.78 -11.09
CA GLU A 89 -12.24 -5.00 -12.16
C GLU A 89 -13.60 -4.42 -11.77
N ASP A 90 -14.29 -3.78 -12.72
CA ASP A 90 -15.63 -3.26 -12.53
C ASP A 90 -16.67 -4.29 -13.00
N ASN A 91 -17.33 -4.92 -12.03
CA ASN A 91 -18.43 -5.85 -12.23
C ASN A 91 -19.80 -5.20 -11.95
N SER A 92 -19.86 -3.87 -11.96
CA SER A 92 -21.12 -3.15 -11.75
C SER A 92 -22.15 -3.49 -12.84
N SER A 93 -23.41 -3.53 -12.44
CA SER A 93 -24.57 -3.69 -13.32
C SER A 93 -25.64 -2.67 -12.95
N GLN A 94 -26.74 -2.63 -13.71
CA GLN A 94 -27.88 -1.81 -13.34
C GLN A 94 -28.48 -2.21 -11.98
N ALA A 95 -28.41 -3.50 -11.64
CA ALA A 95 -28.91 -4.03 -10.38
C ALA A 95 -27.94 -3.84 -9.20
N ILE A 96 -26.63 -3.88 -9.47
CA ILE A 96 -25.58 -3.78 -8.44
C ILE A 96 -24.58 -2.70 -8.87
N ARG A 97 -24.68 -1.51 -8.27
CA ARG A 97 -23.78 -0.39 -8.55
C ARG A 97 -22.51 -0.48 -7.70
N ASN A 98 -21.40 0.04 -8.24
CA ASN A 98 -20.09 0.10 -7.57
C ASN A 98 -19.59 -1.27 -7.11
N TYR A 99 -19.80 -2.30 -7.94
CA TYR A 99 -19.34 -3.64 -7.64
C TYR A 99 -17.93 -3.85 -8.21
N PHE A 100 -16.94 -3.47 -7.42
CA PHE A 100 -15.54 -3.58 -7.79
C PHE A 100 -14.92 -4.86 -7.21
N VAL A 101 -14.17 -5.61 -8.01
CA VAL A 101 -13.50 -6.86 -7.63
C VAL A 101 -11.99 -6.65 -7.64
N GLN A 102 -11.32 -7.00 -6.54
CA GLN A 102 -9.86 -6.91 -6.47
C GLN A 102 -9.19 -8.06 -7.23
N LYS A 103 -8.03 -7.80 -7.84
CA LYS A 103 -7.28 -8.78 -8.63
C LYS A 103 -5.91 -9.17 -8.04
N LEU A 104 -5.41 -8.45 -7.04
CA LEU A 104 -4.09 -8.72 -6.44
C LEU A 104 -4.03 -10.12 -5.78
N TYR A 105 -5.09 -10.46 -5.05
CA TYR A 105 -5.27 -11.72 -4.35
C TYR A 105 -6.34 -12.58 -5.02
N TRP A 106 -6.41 -12.54 -6.36
CA TRP A 106 -7.39 -13.29 -7.13
C TRP A 106 -6.70 -14.41 -7.93
N ARG A 107 -6.75 -15.62 -7.38
CA ARG A 107 -6.31 -16.86 -8.03
C ARG A 107 -7.36 -17.94 -7.77
N PRO A 108 -7.95 -18.53 -8.82
CA PRO A 108 -8.99 -19.55 -8.68
C PRO A 108 -8.57 -20.77 -7.86
N THR A 109 -7.28 -21.06 -7.79
CA THR A 109 -6.70 -22.21 -7.07
C THR A 109 -6.51 -21.97 -5.56
N GLY A 110 -6.78 -20.75 -5.06
CA GLY A 110 -6.64 -20.40 -3.64
C GLY A 110 -5.22 -20.04 -3.21
N GLU A 111 -4.25 -20.08 -4.13
CA GLU A 111 -2.81 -19.89 -3.90
C GLU A 111 -2.41 -18.41 -3.86
N ASN A 112 -3.24 -17.59 -3.21
CA ASN A 112 -3.11 -16.14 -3.20
C ASN A 112 -2.00 -15.71 -2.23
N PRO A 113 -0.83 -15.24 -2.72
CA PRO A 113 0.23 -14.76 -1.84
C PRO A 113 -0.26 -13.51 -1.13
N THR A 114 0.18 -13.30 0.10
CA THR A 114 -0.01 -12.01 0.79
C THR A 114 1.32 -11.29 0.82
N TYR A 115 1.44 -10.20 0.06
CA TYR A 115 2.65 -9.37 0.05
C TYR A 115 2.76 -8.64 1.37
N ILE A 116 3.89 -8.81 2.06
CA ILE A 116 4.21 -8.11 3.30
C ILE A 116 5.18 -6.98 3.01
N LEU A 117 6.22 -7.24 2.21
CA LEU A 117 7.21 -6.26 1.79
C LEU A 117 7.53 -6.46 0.31
N ARG A 118 7.58 -5.35 -0.45
CA ARG A 118 7.96 -5.33 -1.87
C ARG A 118 9.01 -4.26 -2.14
N LEU A 119 9.83 -4.46 -3.17
CA LEU A 119 10.92 -3.55 -3.53
C LEU A 119 10.42 -2.13 -3.81
N ALA A 120 9.23 -1.98 -4.40
CA ALA A 120 8.61 -0.67 -4.62
C ALA A 120 8.50 0.18 -3.35
N GLU A 121 8.35 -0.46 -2.19
CA GLU A 121 8.26 0.23 -0.92
C GLU A 121 9.59 0.88 -0.55
N GLN A 122 10.71 0.21 -0.83
CA GLN A 122 12.05 0.73 -0.56
C GLN A 122 12.33 1.99 -1.39
N TYR A 123 11.92 2.01 -2.66
CA TYR A 123 12.03 3.22 -3.50
C TYR A 123 11.22 4.38 -2.90
N LEU A 124 9.97 4.15 -2.50
CA LEU A 124 9.11 5.21 -1.99
C LEU A 124 9.48 5.65 -0.56
N ILE A 125 10.00 4.75 0.28
CA ILE A 125 10.60 5.09 1.58
C ILE A 125 11.82 5.99 1.37
N ARG A 126 12.73 5.60 0.47
CA ARG A 126 13.95 6.36 0.19
C ARG A 126 13.64 7.71 -0.44
N ALA A 127 12.67 7.77 -1.36
CA ALA A 127 12.20 9.02 -1.95
C ALA A 127 11.68 10.00 -0.89
N GLU A 128 10.85 9.54 0.04
CA GLU A 128 10.35 10.36 1.15
C GLU A 128 11.50 10.81 2.06
N ALA A 129 12.40 9.89 2.42
CA ALA A 129 13.53 10.18 3.31
C ALA A 129 14.50 11.21 2.71
N TYR A 130 14.77 11.16 1.41
CA TYR A 130 15.58 12.18 0.71
C TYR A 130 15.01 13.59 0.84
N LEU A 131 13.71 13.76 1.03
CA LEU A 131 13.11 15.09 1.26
C LEU A 131 13.04 15.50 2.73
N LYS A 132 13.12 14.53 3.64
CA LYS A 132 12.92 14.73 5.08
C LYS A 132 14.22 14.82 5.89
N ILE A 133 15.34 14.36 5.32
CA ILE A 133 16.65 14.51 5.94
C ILE A 133 17.08 15.98 6.07
N SER A 134 18.05 16.26 6.94
CA SER A 134 18.57 17.61 7.22
C SER A 134 18.99 18.40 5.98
N THR A 135 19.54 17.72 4.97
CA THR A 135 19.92 18.30 3.68
C THR A 135 19.14 17.61 2.56
N PRO A 136 17.95 18.13 2.21
CA PRO A 136 17.07 17.47 1.24
C PRO A 136 17.70 17.31 -0.14
N ASN A 137 17.44 16.18 -0.80
CA ASN A 137 17.84 15.91 -2.17
C ASN A 137 16.62 15.60 -3.05
N ALA A 138 16.01 16.67 -3.58
CA ALA A 138 14.82 16.56 -4.42
C ALA A 138 15.07 15.80 -5.74
N THR A 139 16.29 15.85 -6.28
CA THR A 139 16.65 15.13 -7.51
C THR A 139 16.60 13.62 -7.30
N LEU A 140 17.23 13.11 -6.23
CA LEU A 140 17.19 11.68 -5.93
C LEU A 140 15.78 11.22 -5.54
N ALA A 141 15.03 12.03 -4.79
CA ALA A 141 13.63 11.74 -4.48
C ALA A 141 12.76 11.62 -5.74
N LEU A 142 12.94 12.52 -6.71
CA LEU A 142 12.21 12.50 -7.98
C LEU A 142 12.61 11.29 -8.84
N GLN A 143 13.87 10.88 -8.82
CA GLN A 143 14.34 9.68 -9.52
C GLN A 143 13.67 8.42 -8.97
N ASP A 144 13.65 8.24 -7.65
CA ASP A 144 12.99 7.09 -7.02
C ASP A 144 11.49 7.07 -7.28
N LEU A 145 10.81 8.23 -7.20
CA LEU A 145 9.40 8.36 -7.56
C LEU A 145 9.15 7.94 -9.02
N ASN A 146 9.97 8.45 -9.94
CA ASN A 146 9.80 8.17 -11.37
C ASN A 146 10.13 6.73 -11.73
N ALA A 147 11.05 6.06 -11.03
CA ALA A 147 11.29 4.62 -11.23
C ALA A 147 10.00 3.81 -11.05
N ILE A 148 9.23 4.14 -10.01
CA ILE A 148 7.96 3.49 -9.70
C ILE A 148 6.87 3.84 -10.71
N ARG A 149 6.76 5.12 -11.08
CA ARG A 149 5.79 5.58 -12.09
C ARG A 149 6.04 4.95 -13.46
N ILE A 150 7.29 4.96 -13.91
CA ILE A 150 7.68 4.43 -15.22
C ILE A 150 7.47 2.91 -15.27
N ARG A 151 7.87 2.18 -14.21
CA ARG A 151 7.57 0.74 -14.12
C ARG A 151 6.09 0.47 -14.31
N ALA A 152 5.24 1.29 -13.68
CA ALA A 152 3.80 1.12 -13.72
C ALA A 152 3.17 1.64 -15.02
N ASN A 153 3.96 1.97 -16.05
CA ASN A 153 3.48 2.57 -17.29
C ASN A 153 2.69 3.87 -17.07
N ALA A 154 3.03 4.63 -16.03
CA ALA A 154 2.53 5.97 -15.79
C ALA A 154 3.56 7.03 -16.23
N THR A 155 3.08 8.21 -16.61
CA THR A 155 3.96 9.32 -17.03
C THR A 155 4.83 9.78 -15.86
N GLY A 156 6.14 9.85 -16.08
CA GLY A 156 7.09 10.44 -15.13
C GLY A 156 6.77 11.92 -14.85
N LEU A 157 7.13 12.37 -13.65
CA LEU A 157 6.90 13.73 -13.20
C LEU A 157 8.20 14.55 -13.27
N ASN A 158 8.04 15.87 -13.36
CA ASN A 158 9.14 16.82 -13.23
C ASN A 158 8.75 17.89 -12.20
N ILE A 159 8.99 17.59 -10.93
CA ILE A 159 8.61 18.45 -9.79
C ILE A 159 9.88 18.88 -9.07
N THR A 160 10.11 20.18 -9.00
CA THR A 160 11.27 20.78 -8.30
C THR A 160 10.92 21.29 -6.91
N ASN A 161 9.64 21.57 -6.64
CA ASN A 161 9.19 22.03 -5.32
C ASN A 161 9.13 20.85 -4.33
N PRO A 162 9.87 20.89 -3.19
CA PRO A 162 9.92 19.78 -2.24
C PRO A 162 8.56 19.40 -1.63
N THR A 163 7.71 20.37 -1.32
CA THR A 163 6.38 20.12 -0.74
C THR A 163 5.46 19.44 -1.74
N LEU A 164 5.46 19.90 -3.01
CA LEU A 164 4.69 19.26 -4.07
C LEU A 164 5.22 17.85 -4.36
N LEU A 165 6.54 17.65 -4.33
CA LEU A 165 7.16 16.34 -4.55
C LEU A 165 6.82 15.37 -3.42
N LEU A 166 6.83 15.81 -2.16
CA LEU A 166 6.42 15.00 -1.01
C LEU A 166 4.95 14.57 -1.12
N ASN A 167 4.05 15.48 -1.55
CA ASN A 167 2.66 15.13 -1.80
C ASN A 167 2.51 14.15 -2.99
N ALA A 168 3.31 14.31 -4.05
CA ALA A 168 3.34 13.38 -5.16
C ALA A 168 3.79 11.98 -4.72
N ILE A 169 4.80 11.86 -3.86
CA ILE A 169 5.24 10.60 -3.26
C ILE A 169 4.13 9.96 -2.43
N ALA A 170 3.43 10.74 -1.60
CA ALA A 170 2.31 10.24 -0.80
C ALA A 170 1.13 9.75 -1.66
N ASN A 171 0.88 10.40 -2.80
CA ASN A 171 -0.10 9.96 -3.77
C ASN A 171 0.35 8.71 -4.52
N GLU A 172 1.63 8.61 -4.88
CA GLU A 172 2.17 7.41 -5.52
C GLU A 172 2.06 6.20 -4.58
N ARG A 173 2.37 6.35 -3.28
CA ARG A 173 2.16 5.29 -2.29
C ARG A 173 0.71 4.81 -2.22
N ARG A 174 -0.26 5.71 -2.35
CA ARG A 174 -1.69 5.34 -2.38
C ARG A 174 -2.03 4.47 -3.58
N LEU A 175 -1.48 4.79 -4.75
CA LEU A 175 -1.75 4.04 -5.98
C LEU A 175 -0.98 2.72 -5.99
N GLU A 176 0.31 2.76 -5.67
CA GLU A 176 1.24 1.63 -5.69
C GLU A 176 0.89 0.53 -4.68
N PHE A 177 0.35 0.90 -3.52
CA PHE A 177 -0.07 -0.04 -2.47
C PHE A 177 -1.58 -0.07 -2.29
N ALA A 178 -2.33 0.22 -3.35
CA ALA A 178 -3.78 0.06 -3.31
C ALA A 178 -4.11 -1.41 -2.99
N LEU A 179 -5.03 -1.63 -2.06
CA LEU A 179 -5.46 -2.96 -1.60
C LEU A 179 -4.41 -3.71 -0.75
N GLU A 180 -3.31 -3.04 -0.40
CA GLU A 180 -2.32 -3.50 0.58
C GLU A 180 -2.41 -2.65 1.87
N PRO A 181 -1.98 -3.18 3.02
CA PRO A 181 -2.25 -2.59 4.33
C PRO A 181 -1.35 -1.40 4.68
N HIS A 182 -1.09 -0.47 3.75
CA HIS A 182 -0.21 0.69 3.99
C HIS A 182 -0.98 1.99 4.30
N ARG A 183 -2.14 2.19 3.67
CA ARG A 183 -2.78 3.52 3.62
C ARG A 183 -3.12 4.09 5.00
N TRP A 184 -3.62 3.26 5.91
CA TRP A 184 -3.96 3.71 7.26
C TRP A 184 -2.71 4.20 8.01
N PHE A 185 -1.64 3.39 8.03
CA PHE A 185 -0.41 3.71 8.73
C PHE A 185 0.32 4.92 8.11
N ASP A 186 0.28 5.06 6.78
CA ASP A 186 0.82 6.25 6.10
C ASP A 186 0.07 7.52 6.50
N LEU A 187 -1.26 7.48 6.66
CA LEU A 187 -2.04 8.65 7.02
C LEU A 187 -1.93 9.00 8.50
N THR A 188 -1.92 8.02 9.39
CA THR A 188 -1.81 8.26 10.84
C THR A 188 -0.42 8.78 11.21
N ARG A 189 0.66 8.18 10.67
CA ARG A 189 2.04 8.65 10.93
C ARG A 189 2.28 10.07 10.40
N THR A 190 1.62 10.46 9.31
CA THR A 190 1.74 11.80 8.70
C THR A 190 0.69 12.78 9.21
N LYS A 191 -0.16 12.37 10.17
CA LYS A 191 -1.26 13.15 10.73
C LYS A 191 -2.29 13.63 9.70
N LYS A 192 -2.45 12.89 8.61
CA LYS A 192 -3.39 13.17 7.52
C LYS A 192 -4.68 12.35 7.56
N ALA A 193 -4.86 11.45 8.53
CA ALA A 193 -6.07 10.62 8.62
C ALA A 193 -7.36 11.46 8.78
N GLY A 194 -7.31 12.54 9.56
CA GLY A 194 -8.44 13.48 9.69
C GLY A 194 -8.78 14.21 8.38
N GLU A 195 -7.76 14.73 7.69
CA GLU A 195 -7.93 15.44 6.41
C GLU A 195 -8.46 14.52 5.30
N VAL A 196 -7.93 13.30 5.20
CA VAL A 196 -8.15 12.41 4.06
C VAL A 196 -9.32 11.45 4.27
N LEU A 197 -9.51 10.94 5.49
CA LEU A 197 -10.54 9.95 5.81
C LEU A 197 -11.68 10.51 6.67
N GLY A 198 -11.57 11.76 7.14
CA GLY A 198 -12.55 12.35 8.06
C GLY A 198 -12.44 11.83 9.50
N VAL A 199 -11.42 11.02 9.83
CA VAL A 199 -11.18 10.53 11.19
C VAL A 199 -10.45 11.61 11.99
N THR A 200 -11.17 12.66 12.37
CA THR A 200 -10.61 13.88 12.98
C THR A 200 -10.19 13.69 14.43
N ASN A 201 -10.78 12.73 15.15
CA ASN A 201 -10.33 12.36 16.49
C ASN A 201 -9.08 11.49 16.40
N ALA A 202 -7.93 12.03 16.80
CA ALA A 202 -6.64 11.34 16.78
C ALA A 202 -6.55 10.18 17.78
N ASP A 203 -7.36 10.19 18.84
CA ASP A 203 -7.39 9.12 19.83
C ASP A 203 -7.90 7.80 19.21
N LEU A 204 -8.76 7.91 18.18
CA LEU A 204 -9.27 6.77 17.41
C LEU A 204 -8.31 6.28 16.33
N TRP A 205 -7.08 6.82 16.25
CA TRP A 205 -6.06 6.32 15.34
C TRP A 205 -5.37 5.06 15.87
N LEU A 206 -5.51 4.81 17.17
CA LEU A 206 -5.13 3.57 17.84
C LEU A 206 -6.38 2.70 18.03
N TYR A 207 -6.24 1.40 17.83
CA TYR A 207 -7.31 0.46 18.13
C TYR A 207 -7.48 0.31 19.65
N PRO A 208 -8.69 -0.02 20.14
CA PRO A 208 -8.88 -0.30 21.56
C PRO A 208 -8.06 -1.53 21.98
N ILE A 209 -7.59 -1.51 23.23
CA ILE A 209 -7.10 -2.73 23.87
C ILE A 209 -8.30 -3.70 24.00
N PRO A 210 -8.14 -5.01 23.70
CA PRO A 210 -9.23 -5.95 23.84
C PRO A 210 -9.84 -5.92 25.25
N PHE A 211 -11.17 -5.85 25.33
CA PHE A 211 -11.86 -5.74 26.62
C PHE A 211 -11.51 -6.87 27.58
N ASN A 212 -11.36 -8.10 27.08
CA ASN A 212 -11.00 -9.24 27.92
C ASN A 212 -9.61 -9.07 28.57
N ASP A 213 -8.68 -8.36 27.92
CA ASP A 213 -7.35 -8.09 28.48
C ASP A 213 -7.45 -7.07 29.62
N LEU A 214 -8.24 -6.00 29.43
CA LEU A 214 -8.54 -5.00 30.47
C LEU A 214 -9.25 -5.61 31.69
N GLN A 215 -10.01 -6.70 31.51
CA GLN A 215 -10.71 -7.36 32.62
C GLN A 215 -9.81 -8.26 33.47
N VAL A 216 -8.73 -8.78 32.90
CA VAL A 216 -7.84 -9.73 33.60
C VAL A 216 -6.63 -9.04 34.21
N ASP A 217 -6.30 -7.84 33.75
CA ASP A 217 -5.16 -7.06 34.21
C ASP A 217 -5.61 -5.63 34.54
N ASP A 218 -5.82 -5.38 35.83
CA ASP A 218 -6.24 -4.07 36.37
C ASP A 218 -5.19 -2.97 36.16
N ASP A 219 -3.93 -3.32 35.82
CA ASP A 219 -2.86 -2.36 35.51
C ASP A 219 -2.87 -1.93 34.02
N LEU A 220 -3.73 -2.51 33.18
CA LEU A 220 -3.89 -2.09 31.79
C LEU A 220 -4.87 -0.92 31.67
N ASP A 221 -4.32 0.27 31.38
CA ASP A 221 -5.11 1.43 31.01
C ASP A 221 -5.63 1.33 29.56
N PRO A 222 -6.90 1.63 29.27
CA PRO A 222 -7.42 1.67 27.91
C PRO A 222 -6.76 2.80 27.10
N ASN A 223 -6.69 2.61 25.77
CA ASN A 223 -6.30 3.70 24.89
C ASN A 223 -7.29 4.87 24.99
N PRO A 224 -6.83 6.13 24.94
CA PRO A 224 -7.71 7.29 24.95
C PRO A 224 -8.83 7.20 23.90
N GLY A 225 -9.99 7.78 24.20
CA GLY A 225 -11.16 7.76 23.31
C GLY A 225 -12.01 6.49 23.37
N TYR A 226 -11.59 5.49 24.14
CA TYR A 226 -12.35 4.27 24.43
C TYR A 226 -12.66 4.20 25.93
N ASN A 227 -13.85 3.67 26.27
CA ASN A 227 -14.32 3.46 27.64
C ASN A 227 -14.45 1.97 27.93
#